data_AF-A0A699VRE1-F1
#
_entry.id   AF-A0A699VRE1-F1
#
_cell.length_a   1.000
_cell.length_b   1.000
_cell.length_c   1.000
_cell.angle_alpha   90.00
_cell.angle_beta   90.00
_cell.angle_gamma   90.00
#
_symmetry.space_group_name_H-M   'P 1'
#
loop_
_entity.id
_entity.type
_entity.pdbx_description
1 polymer ?
#
loop_
_entity_poly.entity_id
_entity_poly.type
_entity_poly.pdbx_seq_one_letter_code
_entity_poly.pdbx_strand_id
1 'polypeptide(L)'
;GFSELHQLDTFYNALNVNDQDSLNSDAGGNFLDKMPRECLKIIESKSKVRQTRAKAVVAKENAYRDNIQEYVSQEAAANYNQGNTGFRP
;
A
#
# COMPACT_ATOMS: atom_id res chain seq x y z
N GLY A 1 15.06 -17.04 26.20
CA GLY A 1 15.88 -17.78 25.22
C GLY A 1 15.26 -19.14 25.00
N PHE A 2 15.10 -19.58 23.74
CA PHE A 2 14.17 -20.58 23.16
C PHE A 2 12.85 -20.02 22.57
N SER A 3 12.48 -18.77 22.83
CA SER A 3 11.20 -18.18 22.38
C SER A 3 11.21 -17.63 20.95
N GLU A 4 12.34 -17.10 20.46
CA GLU A 4 12.37 -16.39 19.16
C GLU A 4 12.20 -17.30 17.94
N LEU A 5 12.85 -18.47 17.92
CA LEU A 5 12.67 -19.43 16.82
C LEU A 5 11.23 -19.95 16.76
N HIS A 6 10.63 -20.26 17.92
CA HIS A 6 9.24 -20.69 17.99
C HIS A 6 8.26 -19.58 17.58
N GLN A 7 8.55 -18.32 17.92
CA GLN A 7 7.77 -17.17 17.47
C GLN A 7 7.86 -16.97 15.95
N LEU A 8 9.04 -17.14 15.35
CA LEU A 8 9.22 -17.06 13.90
C LEU A 8 8.53 -18.21 13.16
N ASP A 9 8.60 -19.43 13.70
CA ASP A 9 7.91 -20.60 13.16
C ASP A 9 6.38 -20.41 13.23
N THR A 10 5.86 -19.99 14.39
CA THR A 10 4.43 -19.68 14.56
C THR A 10 3.99 -18.56 13.61
N PHE A 11 4.78 -17.49 13.48
CA PHE A 11 4.52 -16.42 12.54
C PHE A 11 4.48 -16.94 11.10
N TYR A 12 5.48 -17.70 10.68
CA TYR A 12 5.58 -18.24 9.32
C TYR A 12 4.42 -19.16 8.99
N ASN A 13 4.04 -20.06 9.90
CA ASN A 13 2.94 -21.00 9.73
C ASN A 13 1.56 -20.33 9.73
N ALA A 14 1.44 -19.14 10.31
CA ALA A 14 0.21 -18.33 10.25
C ALA A 14 0.06 -17.55 8.93
N LEU A 15 1.11 -17.47 8.10
CA LEU A 15 1.06 -16.79 6.80
C LEU A 15 0.37 -17.66 5.73
N ASN A 16 -0.22 -17.00 4.75
CA ASN A 16 -0.64 -17.69 3.52
C ASN A 16 0.57 -18.06 2.65
N VAL A 17 0.37 -19.03 1.75
CA VAL A 17 1.42 -19.58 0.87
C VAL A 17 2.14 -18.50 0.05
N ASN A 18 1.41 -17.50 -0.46
CA ASN A 18 2.02 -16.44 -1.27
C ASN A 18 2.98 -15.57 -0.43
N ASP A 19 2.60 -15.27 0.80
CA ASP A 19 3.45 -14.51 1.72
C ASP A 19 4.68 -15.33 2.14
N GLN A 20 4.52 -16.65 2.35
CA GLN A 20 5.62 -17.57 2.62
C GLN A 20 6.62 -17.64 1.46
N ASP A 21 6.14 -17.85 0.23
CA ASP A 21 6.97 -17.87 -0.98
C ASP A 21 7.72 -16.54 -1.17
N SER A 22 7.05 -15.43 -0.88
CA SER A 22 7.66 -14.11 -0.94
C SER A 22 8.81 -13.95 0.05
N LEU A 23 8.67 -14.49 1.28
CA LEU A 23 9.76 -14.48 2.27
C LEU A 23 10.90 -15.42 1.87
N ASN A 24 10.59 -16.61 1.37
CA ASN A 24 11.57 -17.58 0.90
C ASN A 24 12.39 -17.02 -0.28
N SER A 25 11.73 -16.33 -1.20
CA SER A 25 12.39 -15.66 -2.32
C SER A 25 13.41 -14.62 -1.87
N ASP A 26 13.09 -13.82 -0.84
CA ASP A 26 13.99 -12.81 -0.31
C ASP A 26 15.13 -13.43 0.53
N ALA A 27 14.86 -14.57 1.16
CA ALA A 27 15.86 -15.35 1.86
C ALA A 27 16.81 -16.10 0.90
N GLY A 28 16.44 -16.27 -0.38
CA GLY A 28 17.15 -17.10 -1.34
C GLY A 28 17.12 -18.59 -0.98
N GLY A 29 16.03 -19.06 -0.37
CA GLY A 29 15.87 -20.40 0.19
C GLY A 29 14.80 -20.42 1.27
N ASN A 30 14.72 -21.47 2.08
CA ASN A 30 13.76 -21.50 3.19
C ASN A 30 14.07 -20.40 4.21
N PHE A 31 13.06 -19.60 4.53
CA PHE A 31 13.16 -18.49 5.48
C PHE A 31 13.52 -18.97 6.90
N LEU A 32 12.98 -20.12 7.34
CA LEU A 32 13.20 -20.66 8.67
C LEU A 32 14.59 -21.26 8.88
N ASP A 33 15.35 -21.49 7.81
CA ASP A 33 16.74 -21.97 7.87
C ASP A 33 17.73 -20.83 8.16
N LYS A 34 17.27 -19.57 8.10
CA LYS A 34 18.12 -18.40 8.36
C LYS A 34 18.26 -18.16 9.86
N MET A 35 19.36 -17.49 10.23
CA MET A 35 19.54 -17.01 11.60
C MET A 35 18.39 -16.05 11.97
N PRO A 36 17.87 -16.07 13.22
CA PRO A 36 16.75 -15.21 13.64
C PRO A 36 16.94 -13.72 13.32
N ARG A 37 18.17 -13.20 13.48
CA ARG A 37 18.55 -11.83 13.09
C ARG A 37 18.26 -11.52 11.62
N GLU A 38 18.52 -12.47 10.72
CA GLU A 38 18.32 -12.29 9.29
C GLU A 38 16.83 -12.42 8.94
N CYS A 39 16.11 -13.35 9.59
CA CYS A 39 14.66 -13.45 9.49
C CYS A 39 13.97 -12.11 9.81
N LEU A 40 14.37 -11.47 10.92
CA LEU A 40 13.83 -10.19 11.35
C LEU A 40 14.09 -9.07 10.32
N LYS A 41 15.31 -8.99 9.78
CA LYS A 41 15.65 -8.01 8.73
C LYS A 41 14.83 -8.20 7.46
N ILE A 42 14.62 -9.44 7.04
CA ILE A 42 13.81 -9.75 5.84
C ILE A 42 12.36 -9.33 6.08
N ILE A 43 11.77 -9.67 7.23
CA ILE A 43 10.41 -9.25 7.60
C ILE A 43 10.29 -7.72 7.58
N GLU A 44 11.23 -7.02 8.22
CA GLU A 44 11.23 -5.56 8.28
C GLU A 44 11.34 -4.93 6.88
N SER A 45 12.28 -5.43 6.06
CA SER A 45 12.47 -5.01 4.67
C SER A 45 11.19 -5.19 3.85
N LYS A 46 10.56 -6.37 3.95
CA LYS A 46 9.31 -6.68 3.25
C LYS A 46 8.18 -5.76 3.68
N SER A 47 8.05 -5.50 4.98
CA SER A 47 7.05 -4.59 5.54
C SER A 47 7.22 -3.17 5.00
N LYS A 48 8.46 -2.66 4.94
CA LYS A 48 8.77 -1.35 4.33
C LYS A 48 8.37 -1.30 2.87
N VAL A 49 8.67 -2.35 2.09
CA VAL A 49 8.27 -2.43 0.66
C VAL A 49 6.75 -2.41 0.50
N ARG A 50 6.00 -3.13 1.35
CA ARG A 50 4.53 -3.09 1.32
C ARG A 50 4.00 -1.71 1.65
N GLN A 51 4.56 -1.06 2.67
CA GLN A 51 4.16 0.29 3.06
C GLN A 51 4.41 1.32 1.96
N THR A 52 5.58 1.29 1.31
CA THR A 52 5.90 2.23 0.23
C THR A 52 5.02 2.01 -0.99
N ARG A 53 4.74 0.76 -1.36
CA ARG A 53 3.80 0.43 -2.44
C ARG A 53 2.38 0.90 -2.12
N ALA A 54 1.90 0.68 -0.89
CA ALA A 54 0.58 1.16 -0.47
C ALA A 54 0.48 2.70 -0.54
N LYS A 55 1.51 3.41 -0.07
CA LYS A 55 1.59 4.88 -0.21
C LYS A 55 1.54 5.34 -1.66
N ALA A 56 2.26 4.66 -2.56
CA ALA A 56 2.24 5.00 -3.99
C ALA A 56 0.86 4.79 -4.62
N VAL A 57 0.14 3.73 -4.24
CA VAL A 57 -1.23 3.48 -4.70
C VAL A 57 -2.18 4.59 -4.23
N VAL A 58 -2.12 4.96 -2.95
CA VAL A 58 -2.92 6.06 -2.40
C VAL A 58 -2.59 7.39 -3.09
N ALA A 59 -1.31 7.68 -3.34
CA ALA A 59 -0.91 8.89 -4.06
C ALA A 59 -1.49 8.93 -5.48
N LYS A 60 -1.45 7.80 -6.20
CA LYS A 60 -2.05 7.71 -7.54
C LYS A 60 -3.56 7.90 -7.53
N GLU A 61 -4.24 7.34 -6.52
CA GLU A 61 -5.68 7.51 -6.35
C GLU A 61 -6.04 8.98 -6.05
N ASN A 62 -5.29 9.63 -5.16
CA ASN A 62 -5.49 11.05 -4.86
C ASN A 62 -5.29 11.93 -6.10
N ALA A 63 -4.23 11.69 -6.89
CA ALA A 63 -4.03 12.41 -8.14
C ALA A 63 -5.19 12.24 -9.12
N TYR A 64 -5.77 11.03 -9.22
CA TYR A 64 -6.94 10.80 -10.05
C TYR A 64 -8.18 11.55 -9.53
N ARG A 65 -8.40 11.54 -8.21
CA ARG A 65 -9.49 12.29 -7.56
C ARG A 65 -9.34 13.80 -7.77
N ASP A 66 -8.14 14.34 -7.58
CA ASP A 66 -7.84 15.76 -7.75
C ASP A 66 -8.10 16.20 -9.18
N ASN A 67 -7.65 15.42 -10.18
CA ASN A 67 -7.89 15.71 -11.59
C ASN A 67 -9.40 15.76 -11.93
N ILE A 68 -10.21 14.87 -11.34
CA ILE A 68 -11.68 14.89 -11.52
C ILE A 68 -12.29 16.12 -10.87
N GLN A 69 -11.89 16.45 -9.63
CA GLN A 69 -12.41 17.62 -8.93
C GLN A 69 -12.04 18.92 -9.62
N GLU A 70 -10.85 19.01 -10.21
CA GLU A 70 -10.42 20.15 -11.00
C GLU A 70 -11.32 20.34 -12.22
N TYR A 71 -11.58 19.29 -13.00
CA TYR A 71 -12.49 19.34 -14.15
C TYR A 71 -13.91 19.78 -13.76
N VAL A 72 -14.48 19.18 -12.71
CA VAL A 72 -15.82 19.54 -12.21
C VAL A 72 -15.86 20.99 -11.71
N SER A 73 -14.79 21.45 -11.06
CA SER A 73 -14.68 22.83 -10.57
C SER A 73 -14.59 23.85 -11.72
N GLN A 74 -13.90 23.51 -12.82
CA GLN A 74 -13.84 24.35 -14.02
C GLN A 74 -15.21 24.47 -14.71
N GLU A 75 -15.94 23.37 -14.86
CA GLU A 75 -17.31 23.36 -15.42
C GLU A 75 -18.28 24.18 -14.56
N ALA A 76 -18.23 24.03 -13.22
CA ALA A 76 -19.06 24.81 -12.31
C ALA A 76 -18.74 26.32 -12.36
N ALA A 77 -17.44 26.67 -12.43
CA ALA A 77 -17.02 28.06 -12.61
C ALA A 77 -17.50 28.60 -13.97
N ALA A 78 -17.39 27.85 -15.06
CA ALA A 78 -17.87 28.27 -16.38
C ALA A 78 -19.39 28.55 -16.38
N ASN A 79 -20.18 27.72 -15.70
CA ASN A 79 -21.63 27.87 -15.60
C ASN A 79 -22.06 29.12 -14.81
N TYR A 80 -21.43 29.39 -13.66
CA TYR A 80 -21.74 30.59 -12.85
C TYR A 80 -21.50 31.90 -13.61
N ASN A 81 -20.56 31.88 -14.56
CA ASN A 81 -20.17 33.03 -15.37
C ASN A 81 -21.09 33.23 -16.59
N GLN A 82 -21.90 32.24 -16.95
CA GLN A 82 -22.77 32.29 -18.13
C GLN A 82 -24.12 32.99 -17.91
N GLY A 83 -24.42 33.46 -16.70
CA GLY A 83 -25.49 34.43 -16.43
C GLY A 83 -26.87 34.02 -16.95
N ASN A 84 -27.65 33.33 -16.12
CA ASN A 84 -29.09 33.19 -16.38
C ASN A 84 -29.78 34.55 -16.17
N THR A 85 -29.76 35.42 -17.20
CA THR A 85 -30.38 36.76 -17.22
C THR A 85 -31.89 36.73 -17.51
N GLY A 86 -32.53 35.57 -17.37
CA GLY A 86 -33.90 35.33 -17.81
C GLY A 86 -34.91 35.00 -16.70
N PHE A 87 -35.03 35.86 -15.68
CA PHE A 87 -36.27 35.92 -14.90
C PHE A 87 -36.69 37.38 -14.77
N ARG A 88 -37.66 37.79 -15.60
CA ARG A 88 -38.42 39.02 -15.43
C ARG A 88 -39.84 38.62 -15.01
N PRO A 89 -40.34 39.02 -13.82
CA PRO A 89 -41.75 38.91 -13.48
C PRO A 89 -42.63 39.82 -14.35
#